data_AF-A0A957L052-F1
#
_entry.id   AF-A0A957L052-F1
#
_cell.length_a   1.000
_cell.length_b   1.000
_cell.length_c   1.000
_cell.angle_alpha   90.00
_cell.angle_beta   90.00
_cell.angle_gamma   90.00
#
_symmetry.space_group_name_H-M   'P 1'
#
loop_
_entity.id
_entity.type
_entity.pdbx_description
1 polymer ?
#
loop_
_entity_poly.entity_id
_entity_poly.type
_entity_poly.pdbx_seq_one_letter_code
_entity_poly.pdbx_strand_id
1 'polypeptide(L)'
;MGMIEKLSLPGERRDYYRMVDGVWTNALRDRNHEITLLRELADRGLTLLADEPAERRQRLQEMRDMFAFFEQEFPRLFARWEEERKEM
;
A
#
# COMPACT_ATOMS: atom_id res chain seq x y z
N MET A 1 -10.15 -10.50 -0.11
CA MET A 1 -10.74 -11.73 0.47
C MET A 1 -9.94 -12.08 1.72
N GLY A 2 -10.60 -12.19 2.88
CA GLY A 2 -10.13 -12.89 4.09
C GLY A 2 -9.04 -12.23 4.94
N MET A 3 -9.40 -11.35 5.89
CA MET A 3 -8.47 -10.79 6.89
C MET A 3 -8.46 -11.56 8.24
N ILE A 4 -9.12 -12.72 8.35
CA ILE A 4 -9.18 -13.47 9.61
C ILE A 4 -9.28 -14.97 9.32
N GLU A 5 -8.29 -15.76 9.74
CA GLU A 5 -8.41 -17.21 9.89
C GLU A 5 -8.69 -17.55 11.36
N LYS A 6 -9.73 -18.34 11.60
CA LYS A 6 -10.15 -18.78 12.94
C LYS A 6 -9.48 -20.11 13.26
N LEU A 7 -8.51 -20.10 14.18
CA LEU A 7 -7.95 -21.32 14.78
C LEU A 7 -8.78 -21.69 16.01
N SER A 8 -9.50 -22.80 15.93
CA SER A 8 -10.15 -23.41 17.10
C SER A 8 -9.35 -24.64 17.54
N LEU A 9 -8.66 -24.54 18.68
CA LEU A 9 -8.05 -25.69 19.36
C LEU A 9 -9.14 -26.43 20.16
N PRO A 10 -9.21 -27.78 20.09
CA PRO A 10 -10.21 -28.53 20.85
C PRO A 10 -9.92 -28.45 22.35
N GLY A 11 -10.86 -27.90 23.13
CA GLY A 11 -10.85 -27.98 24.60
C GLY A 11 -10.85 -26.66 25.36
N GLU A 12 -10.58 -25.51 24.71
CA GLU A 12 -10.70 -24.19 25.36
C GLU A 12 -11.79 -23.34 24.70
N ARG A 13 -12.76 -22.88 25.50
CA ARG A 13 -13.76 -21.87 25.11
C ARG A 13 -13.15 -20.46 25.17
N ARG A 14 -12.04 -20.22 24.48
CA ARG A 14 -11.51 -18.88 24.23
C ARG A 14 -11.17 -18.77 22.75
N ASP A 15 -11.87 -17.87 22.06
CA ASP A 15 -11.52 -17.50 20.69
C ASP A 15 -10.17 -16.75 20.74
N TYR A 16 -9.09 -17.40 20.30
CA TYR A 16 -7.79 -16.75 20.13
C TYR A 16 -7.75 -16.10 18.74
N TYR A 17 -7.81 -14.77 18.69
CA TYR A 17 -7.49 -13.99 17.49
C TYR A 17 -5.98 -13.80 17.45
N ARG A 18 -5.26 -14.63 16.69
CA ARG A 18 -3.87 -14.34 16.34
C ARG A 18 -3.89 -13.65 14.98
N MET A 19 -3.40 -12.40 14.93
CA MET A 19 -3.02 -11.81 13.64
C MET A 19 -1.91 -12.71 13.09
N VAL A 20 -2.19 -13.41 12.00
CA VAL A 20 -1.20 -14.24 11.33
C VAL A 20 -0.07 -13.30 10.91
N ASP A 21 1.11 -13.49 11.50
CA ASP A 21 2.32 -12.76 11.11
C ASP A 21 2.48 -12.88 9.59
N GLY A 22 2.51 -11.74 8.89
CA GLY A 22 2.60 -11.69 7.42
C GLY A 22 1.36 -11.16 6.69
N VAL A 23 0.16 -11.16 7.29
CA VAL A 23 -1.06 -10.68 6.60
C VAL A 23 -0.97 -9.18 6.29
N TRP A 24 -0.48 -8.38 7.24
CA TRP A 24 -0.21 -6.97 7.01
C TRP A 24 0.89 -6.80 5.95
N THR A 25 2.00 -7.50 6.07
CA THR A 25 3.13 -7.39 5.12
C THR A 25 2.76 -7.74 3.68
N ASN A 26 1.92 -8.77 3.48
CA ASN A 26 1.43 -9.16 2.15
C ASN A 26 0.38 -8.17 1.62
N ALA A 27 -0.62 -7.79 2.43
CA ALA A 27 -1.62 -6.79 2.02
C ALA A 27 -0.97 -5.42 1.69
N LEU A 28 0.12 -5.09 2.37
CA LEU A 28 0.90 -3.87 2.16
C LEU A 28 1.78 -3.95 0.91
N ARG A 29 2.38 -5.10 0.62
CA ARG A 29 3.10 -5.33 -0.65
C ARG A 29 2.16 -5.19 -1.85
N ASP A 30 0.99 -5.79 -1.76
CA ASP A 30 -0.04 -5.71 -2.79
C ASP A 30 -0.51 -4.26 -3.00
N ARG A 31 -0.68 -3.51 -1.89
CA ARG A 31 -1.02 -2.08 -1.96
C ARG A 31 0.08 -1.20 -2.55
N ASN A 32 1.34 -1.47 -2.24
CA ASN A 32 2.46 -0.72 -2.82
C ASN A 32 2.54 -0.95 -4.33
N HIS A 33 2.28 -2.19 -4.78
CA HIS A 33 2.23 -2.51 -6.21
C HIS A 33 1.13 -1.72 -6.95
N GLU A 34 -0.07 -1.60 -6.37
CA GLU A 34 -1.14 -0.78 -6.96
C GLU A 34 -0.75 0.70 -7.09
N ILE A 35 -0.05 1.25 -6.10
CA ILE A 35 0.43 2.65 -6.12
C ILE A 35 1.45 2.85 -7.24
N THR A 36 2.40 1.93 -7.39
CA THR A 36 3.37 1.94 -8.49
C THR A 36 2.66 1.92 -9.85
N LEU A 37 1.67 1.04 -10.03
CA LEU A 37 0.92 0.94 -11.29
C LEU A 37 0.16 2.24 -11.62
N LEU A 38 -0.46 2.88 -10.62
CA LEU A 38 -1.16 4.15 -10.80
C LEU A 38 -0.20 5.30 -11.15
N ARG A 39 0.98 5.35 -10.51
CA ARG A 39 2.04 6.31 -10.88
C ARG A 39 2.48 6.11 -12.33
N GLU A 40 2.80 4.89 -12.72
CA GLU A 40 3.26 4.56 -14.08
C GLU A 40 2.19 4.83 -15.14
N LEU A 41 0.91 4.64 -14.80
CA LEU A 41 -0.19 4.99 -15.68
C LEU A 41 -0.27 6.51 -15.86
N ALA A 42 -0.11 7.27 -14.78
CA ALA A 42 -0.11 8.72 -14.84
C ALA A 42 1.11 9.26 -15.62
N ASP A 43 2.30 8.67 -15.46
CA ASP A 43 3.49 9.01 -16.25
C ASP A 43 3.26 8.79 -17.76
N ARG A 44 2.63 7.66 -18.13
CA ARG A 44 2.24 7.39 -19.52
C ARG A 44 1.23 8.42 -20.04
N GLY A 45 0.22 8.75 -19.24
CA GLY A 45 -0.76 9.79 -19.61
C GLY A 45 -0.12 11.16 -19.79
N LEU A 46 0.82 11.55 -18.92
CA LEU A 46 1.56 12.82 -19.06
C LEU A 46 2.43 12.86 -20.31
N THR A 47 3.03 11.71 -20.67
CA THR A 47 3.79 11.56 -21.92
C THR A 47 2.89 11.79 -23.14
N LEU A 48 1.67 11.24 -23.13
CA LEU A 48 0.70 11.43 -24.22
C LEU A 48 0.18 12.87 -24.31
N LEU A 49 0.14 13.58 -23.19
CA LEU A 49 -0.31 14.98 -23.11
C LEU A 49 0.86 15.98 -23.26
N ALA A 50 2.05 15.55 -23.68
CA ALA A 50 3.24 16.40 -23.70
C ALA A 50 3.06 17.70 -24.51
N ASP A 51 2.29 17.64 -25.60
CA ASP A 51 2.01 18.77 -26.49
C ASP A 51 0.72 19.54 -26.15
N GLU A 52 -0.03 19.09 -25.14
CA GLU A 52 -1.28 19.71 -24.71
C GLU A 52 -1.03 20.92 -23.77
N PRO A 53 -1.99 21.86 -23.68
CA PRO A 53 -1.94 22.98 -22.74
C PRO A 53 -1.67 22.52 -21.30
N ALA A 54 -0.91 23.32 -20.56
CA ALA A 54 -0.48 22.97 -19.20
C ALA A 54 -1.67 22.67 -18.27
N GLU A 55 -2.81 23.34 -18.45
CA GLU A 55 -4.02 23.14 -17.66
C GLU A 55 -4.58 21.72 -17.80
N ARG A 56 -4.40 21.07 -18.97
CA ARG A 56 -4.84 19.69 -19.21
C ARG A 56 -3.95 18.65 -18.52
N ARG A 57 -2.68 18.99 -18.26
CA ARG A 57 -1.72 18.11 -17.58
C ARG A 57 -1.72 18.25 -16.07
N GLN A 58 -2.11 19.40 -15.56
CA GLN A 58 -1.91 19.75 -14.14
C GLN A 58 -2.54 18.75 -13.16
N ARG A 59 -3.79 18.35 -13.37
CA ARG A 59 -4.46 17.37 -12.48
C ARG A 59 -3.78 16.00 -12.51
N LEU A 60 -3.29 15.58 -13.67
CA LEU A 60 -2.61 14.30 -13.81
C LEU A 60 -1.20 14.35 -13.19
N GLN A 61 -0.53 15.50 -13.26
CA GLN A 61 0.74 15.76 -12.61
C GLN A 61 0.60 15.70 -11.08
N GLU A 62 -0.41 16.36 -10.52
CA GLU A 62 -0.72 16.33 -9.08
C GLU A 62 -0.98 14.89 -8.60
N MET A 63 -1.78 14.13 -9.35
CA MET A 63 -2.04 12.71 -9.06
C MET A 63 -0.75 11.88 -9.08
N ARG A 64 0.09 12.05 -10.11
CA ARG A 64 1.35 11.34 -10.28
C ARG A 64 2.31 11.63 -9.13
N ASP A 65 2.45 12.91 -8.76
CA ASP A 65 3.37 13.33 -7.70
C ASP A 65 2.93 12.82 -6.33
N MET A 66 1.62 12.80 -6.06
CA MET A 66 1.06 12.21 -4.84
C MET A 66 1.34 10.70 -4.76
N PHE A 67 1.15 9.95 -5.84
CA PHE A 67 1.46 8.51 -5.83
C PHE A 67 2.95 8.22 -5.73
N ALA A 68 3.81 9.05 -6.34
CA ALA A 68 5.26 8.95 -6.18
C ALA A 68 5.69 9.20 -4.71
N PHE A 69 5.05 10.16 -4.02
CA PHE A 69 5.27 10.37 -2.60
C PHE A 69 4.91 9.13 -1.78
N PHE A 70 3.72 8.55 -1.99
CA PHE A 70 3.31 7.35 -1.24
C PHE A 70 4.20 6.13 -1.50
N GLU A 71 4.60 5.89 -2.76
CA GLU A 71 5.52 4.82 -3.13
C GLU A 71 6.84 4.89 -2.34
N GLN A 72 7.32 6.11 -2.04
CA GLN A 72 8.55 6.33 -1.30
C GLN A 72 8.39 6.28 0.23
N GLU A 73 7.26 6.78 0.76
CA GLU A 73 7.06 6.89 2.20
C GLU A 73 6.50 5.61 2.83
N PHE A 74 5.67 4.85 2.12
CA PHE A 74 5.05 3.64 2.66
C PHE A 74 6.06 2.60 3.13
N PRO A 75 7.11 2.24 2.36
CA PRO A 75 8.14 1.32 2.84
C PRO A 75 8.81 1.78 4.15
N ARG A 76 9.06 3.09 4.29
CA ARG A 76 9.69 3.66 5.49
C ARG A 76 8.76 3.64 6.69
N LEU A 77 7.50 4.01 6.48
CA LEU A 77 6.48 3.97 7.52
C LEU A 77 6.30 2.55 8.06
N PHE A 78 6.34 1.54 7.20
CA PHE A 78 6.21 0.14 7.61
C PHE A 78 7.46 -0.41 8.29
N ALA A 79 8.66 -0.07 7.82
CA ALA A 79 9.89 -0.43 8.52
C ALA A 79 9.88 0.09 9.96
N ARG A 80 9.48 1.36 10.16
CA ARG A 80 9.33 1.95 11.50
C ARG A 80 8.29 1.23 12.35
N TRP A 81 7.14 0.88 11.77
CA TRP A 81 6.11 0.12 12.49
C TRP A 81 6.57 -1.28 12.91
N GLU A 82 7.33 -1.97 12.06
CA GLU A 82 7.93 -3.27 12.41
C GLU A 82 8.97 -3.15 13.52
N GLU A 83 9.73 -2.06 13.57
CA GLU A 83 10.67 -1.75 14.66
C GLU A 83 9.92 -1.50 15.97
N GLU A 84 8.91 -0.63 15.97
CA GLU A 84 8.08 -0.34 17.17
C GLU A 84 7.42 -1.61 17.73
N ARG A 85 6.96 -2.52 16.87
CA ARG A 85 6.38 -3.80 17.29
C ARG A 85 7.37 -4.77 17.93
N LYS A 86 8.67 -4.69 17.61
CA LYS A 86 9.70 -5.57 18.20
C LYS A 86 10.12 -5.10 19.59
N GLU A 87 9.90 -3.82 19.90
CA GLU A 87 10.22 -3.21 21.19
C GLU A 87 9.06 -3.30 22.21
N MET A 88 7.84 -3.64 21.76
CA MET A 88 6.68 -3.94 22.60
C MET A 88 6.65 -5.39 23.09
#